data_AF-A0A8J4H2G0-F1
#
_entry.id   AF-A0A8J4H2G0-F1
#
_cell.length_a   1.000
_cell.length_b   1.000
_cell.length_c   1.000
_cell.angle_alpha   90.00
_cell.angle_beta   90.00
_cell.angle_gamma   90.00
#
_symmetry.space_group_name_H-M   'P 1'
#
loop_
_entity.id
_entity.type
_entity.pdbx_description
1 polymer ?
#
loop_
_entity_poly.entity_id
_entity_poly.type
_entity_poly.pdbx_seq_one_letter_code
_entity_poly.pdbx_strand_id
1 'polypeptide(L)'
;MNKQQIMNRLLELPAEIANAEEDVLQANGKLILAKDMLQQKEDSLLLGNVIDGKNAEIRAAQMRQNTQNEREALADAELILKNATARLGRLRDEFKALRAVVDLLKEVA
;
A
#
# COMPACT_ATOMS: atom_id res chain seq x y z
N MET A 1 5.70 23.17 19.19
CA MET A 1 4.26 23.52 19.07
C MET A 1 3.80 24.18 20.36
N ASN A 2 2.98 25.22 20.28
CA ASN A 2 2.27 25.78 21.42
C ASN A 2 0.92 25.06 21.63
N LYS A 3 0.23 25.36 22.74
CA LYS A 3 -1.05 24.71 23.11
C LYS A 3 -2.12 24.83 22.02
N GLN A 4 -2.19 25.98 21.35
CA GLN A 4 -3.18 26.24 20.31
C GLN A 4 -2.86 25.46 19.02
N GLN A 5 -1.57 25.34 18.67
CA GLN A 5 -1.11 24.49 17.56
C GLN A 5 -1.39 23.00 17.81
N ILE A 6 -1.18 22.51 19.04
CA ILE A 6 -1.50 21.12 19.40
C ILE A 6 -3.01 20.87 19.26
N MET A 7 -3.84 21.80 19.74
CA MET A 7 -5.29 21.68 19.65
C MET A 7 -5.77 21.65 18.20
N ASN A 8 -5.29 22.57 17.36
CA ASN A 8 -5.65 22.59 15.94
C ASN A 8 -5.22 21.28 15.24
N ARG A 9 -3.99 20.82 15.49
CA ARG A 9 -3.50 19.57 14.89
C ARG A 9 -4.32 18.35 15.33
N LEU A 10 -4.71 18.27 16.60
CA LEU A 10 -5.57 17.19 17.11
C LEU A 10 -6.97 17.20 16.50
N LEU A 11 -7.48 18.36 16.08
CA LEU A 11 -8.77 18.48 15.41
C LEU A 11 -8.68 18.08 13.92
N GLU A 12 -7.55 18.32 13.27
CA GLU A 12 -7.31 18.00 11.85
C GLU A 12 -6.95 16.51 11.64
N LEU A 13 -6.18 15.93 12.56
CA LEU A 13 -5.66 14.57 12.44
C LEU A 13 -6.73 13.49 12.17
N PRO A 14 -7.92 13.49 12.80
CA PRO A 14 -8.96 12.50 12.49
C PRO A 14 -9.38 12.49 11.02
N ALA A 15 -9.51 13.67 10.39
CA ALA A 15 -9.85 13.75 8.97
C ALA A 15 -8.70 13.27 8.09
N GLU A 16 -7.45 13.60 8.44
CA GLU A 16 -6.27 13.09 7.73
C GLU A 16 -6.12 11.57 7.85
N ILE A 17 -6.40 11.02 9.04
CA ILE A 17 -6.40 9.58 9.28
C ILE A 17 -7.46 8.90 8.42
N ALA A 18 -8.70 9.42 8.40
CA ALA A 18 -9.77 8.86 7.57
C ALA A 18 -9.40 8.84 6.08
N ASN A 19 -8.83 9.95 5.57
CA ASN A 19 -8.34 10.00 4.19
C ASN A 19 -7.21 8.99 3.94
N ALA A 20 -6.29 8.83 4.89
CA ALA A 20 -5.21 7.85 4.76
C ALA A 20 -5.71 6.39 4.85
N GLU A 21 -6.80 6.13 5.59
CA GLU A 21 -7.46 4.82 5.61
C GLU A 21 -8.12 4.52 4.26
N GLU A 22 -8.77 5.51 3.64
CA GLU A 22 -9.30 5.39 2.29
C GLU A 22 -8.19 5.15 1.25
N ASP A 23 -7.07 5.88 1.33
CA ASP A 23 -5.90 5.67 0.48
C ASP A 23 -5.38 4.22 0.57
N VAL A 24 -5.32 3.66 1.78
CA VAL A 24 -4.91 2.25 2.00
C VAL A 24 -5.91 1.29 1.36
N LEU A 25 -7.21 1.53 1.52
CA LEU A 25 -8.25 0.69 0.92
C LEU A 25 -8.15 0.71 -0.62
N GLN A 26 -8.01 1.89 -1.21
CA GLN A 26 -7.84 2.04 -2.66
C GLN A 26 -6.56 1.37 -3.16
N ALA A 27 -5.44 1.53 -2.46
CA ALA A 27 -4.17 0.88 -2.80
C ALA A 27 -4.27 -0.64 -2.72
N ASN A 28 -4.98 -1.17 -1.73
CA ASN A 28 -5.23 -2.60 -1.59
C ASN A 28 -6.08 -3.13 -2.77
N GLY A 29 -7.13 -2.39 -3.16
CA GLY A 29 -7.91 -2.73 -4.35
C GLY A 29 -7.07 -2.81 -5.62
N LYS A 30 -6.17 -1.83 -5.84
CA LYS A 30 -5.23 -1.84 -6.97
C LYS A 30 -4.29 -3.05 -6.93
N LEU A 31 -3.80 -3.43 -5.75
CA LEU A 31 -2.95 -4.60 -5.58
C LEU A 31 -3.66 -5.90 -5.95
N ILE A 32 -4.92 -6.05 -5.53
CA ILE A 32 -5.73 -7.23 -5.89
C ILE A 32 -5.90 -7.30 -7.41
N LEU A 33 -6.29 -6.19 -8.05
CA LEU A 33 -6.44 -6.14 -9.51
C LEU A 33 -5.14 -6.47 -10.25
N ALA A 34 -4.00 -5.95 -9.80
CA ALA A 34 -2.70 -6.24 -10.41
C ALA A 34 -2.32 -7.73 -10.30
N LYS A 35 -2.64 -8.37 -9.17
CA LYS A 35 -2.45 -9.82 -8.99
C LYS A 35 -3.34 -10.62 -9.94
N ASP A 36 -4.61 -10.24 -10.04
CA ASP A 36 -5.56 -10.91 -10.93
C ASP A 36 -5.15 -10.78 -12.40
N MET A 37 -4.70 -9.60 -12.83
CA MET A 37 -4.20 -9.37 -14.18
C MET A 37 -2.94 -10.21 -14.49
N LEU A 38 -1.99 -10.28 -13.55
CA LEU A 38 -0.82 -11.13 -13.69
C LEU A 38 -1.23 -12.60 -13.84
N GLN A 39 -2.13 -13.09 -12.97
CA GLN A 39 -2.61 -14.47 -13.04
C GLN A 39 -3.31 -14.77 -14.37
N GLN A 40 -4.21 -13.88 -14.82
CA GLN A 40 -4.90 -14.05 -16.11
C GLN A 40 -3.93 -14.08 -17.29
N LYS A 41 -2.87 -13.26 -17.25
CA LYS A 41 -1.82 -13.25 -18.28
C LYS A 41 -1.04 -14.56 -18.26
N GLU A 42 -0.65 -15.02 -17.08
CA GLU A 42 0.06 -16.29 -16.89
C GLU A 42 -0.76 -17.48 -17.41
N ASP A 43 -2.05 -17.55 -17.07
CA ASP A 43 -2.97 -18.58 -17.55
C ASP A 43 -3.12 -18.55 -19.08
N SER A 44 -3.25 -17.34 -19.65
CA SER A 44 -3.38 -17.17 -21.11
C SER A 44 -2.13 -17.64 -21.86
N LEU A 45 -0.93 -17.39 -21.31
CA LEU A 45 0.34 -17.82 -21.91
C LEU A 45 0.49 -19.35 -21.88
N LEU A 46 0.05 -19.98 -20.79
CA LEU A 46 0.08 -21.44 -20.64
C LEU A 46 -0.92 -22.13 -21.58
N LEU A 47 -2.13 -21.60 -21.71
CA LEU A 47 -3.19 -22.17 -22.57
C LEU A 47 -2.97 -21.86 -24.06
N GLY A 48 -2.32 -20.75 -24.38
CA GLY A 48 -2.09 -20.29 -25.76
C GLY A 48 -0.93 -20.95 -26.50
N ASN A 49 -0.24 -21.93 -25.91
CA ASN A 49 0.98 -22.55 -26.46
C ASN A 49 2.12 -21.54 -26.79
N VAL A 50 2.12 -20.37 -26.16
CA VAL A 50 3.18 -19.34 -26.34
C VAL A 50 4.48 -19.78 -25.66
N ILE A 51 4.37 -20.68 -24.69
CA ILE A 51 5.48 -21.19 -23.90
C ILE A 51 5.88 -22.55 -24.47
N ASP A 52 6.95 -22.58 -25.25
CA ASP A 52 7.45 -23.76 -25.96
C ASP A 52 8.74 -24.35 -25.33
N GLY A 53 9.16 -23.81 -24.19
CA GLY A 53 10.40 -24.20 -23.52
C GLY A 53 10.50 -25.71 -23.26
N LYS A 54 11.55 -26.32 -23.82
CA LYS A 54 11.84 -27.77 -23.72
C LYS A 54 12.16 -28.24 -22.30
N ASN A 55 12.53 -27.34 -21.40
CA ASN A 55 12.77 -27.61 -19.99
C ASN A 55 12.06 -26.56 -19.10
N ALA A 56 11.97 -26.82 -17.79
CA ALA A 56 11.26 -25.96 -16.84
C ALA A 56 11.88 -24.55 -16.72
N GLU A 57 13.20 -24.43 -16.84
CA GLU A 57 13.92 -23.15 -16.72
C GLU A 57 13.61 -22.21 -17.90
N ILE A 58 13.59 -22.72 -19.13
CA ILE A 58 13.26 -21.94 -20.32
C ILE A 58 11.79 -21.50 -20.25
N ARG A 59 10.88 -22.38 -19.81
CA ARG A 59 9.47 -21.99 -19.61
C ARG A 59 9.32 -20.88 -18.57
N ALA A 60 10.04 -20.96 -17.46
CA ALA A 60 10.02 -19.93 -16.43
C ALA A 60 10.60 -18.59 -16.92
N ALA A 61 11.68 -18.62 -17.72
CA ALA A 61 12.24 -17.43 -18.33
C ALA A 61 11.26 -16.79 -19.33
N GLN A 62 10.64 -17.60 -20.19
CA GLN A 62 9.61 -17.15 -21.14
C GLN A 62 8.39 -16.57 -20.42
N MET A 63 7.92 -17.19 -19.33
CA MET A 63 6.85 -16.62 -18.50
C MET A 63 7.22 -15.23 -18.00
N ARG A 64 8.40 -15.08 -17.39
CA ARG A 64 8.85 -13.79 -16.85
C ARG A 64 8.96 -12.72 -17.93
N GLN A 65 9.50 -13.07 -19.09
CA GLN A 65 9.62 -12.14 -20.21
C GLN A 65 8.25 -11.67 -20.72
N ASN A 66 7.28 -12.57 -20.82
CA ASN A 66 5.94 -12.26 -21.34
C ASN A 66 4.99 -11.65 -20.29
N THR A 67 5.41 -11.59 -19.02
CA THR A 67 4.65 -11.01 -17.90
C THR A 67 5.37 -9.84 -17.23
N GLN A 68 6.42 -9.29 -17.87
CA GLN A 68 7.24 -8.25 -17.28
C GLN A 68 6.40 -7.03 -16.88
N ASN A 69 5.53 -6.56 -17.77
CA ASN A 69 4.69 -5.37 -17.53
C ASN A 69 3.72 -5.59 -16.35
N GLU A 70 3.07 -6.75 -16.29
CA GLU A 70 2.14 -7.10 -15.21
C GLU A 70 2.88 -7.25 -13.86
N ARG A 71 4.12 -7.76 -13.88
CA ARG A 71 4.98 -7.84 -12.69
C ARG A 71 5.45 -6.47 -12.21
N GLU A 72 5.78 -5.57 -13.13
CA GLU A 72 6.11 -4.17 -12.81
C GLU A 72 4.89 -3.47 -12.20
N ALA A 73 3.70 -3.60 -12.81
CA ALA A 73 2.46 -3.06 -12.27
C ALA A 73 2.11 -3.61 -10.87
N LEU A 74 2.36 -4.91 -10.64
CA LEU A 74 2.21 -5.53 -9.34
C LEU A 74 3.18 -4.92 -8.30
N ALA A 75 4.46 -4.79 -8.65
CA ALA A 75 5.46 -4.21 -7.76
C ALA A 75 5.13 -2.75 -7.40
N ASP A 76 4.65 -1.96 -8.37
CA ASP A 76 4.21 -0.59 -8.15
C ASP A 76 3.00 -0.54 -7.20
N ALA A 77 2.01 -1.42 -7.39
CA ALA A 77 0.85 -1.50 -6.51
C ALA A 77 1.23 -1.89 -5.06
N GLU A 78 2.18 -2.82 -4.90
CA GLU A 78 2.73 -3.20 -3.59
C GLU A 78 3.43 -2.02 -2.91
N LEU A 79 4.22 -1.27 -3.67
CA LEU A 79 4.92 -0.08 -3.16
C LEU A 79 3.93 1.01 -2.72
N ILE A 80 2.88 1.26 -3.51
CA ILE A 80 1.83 2.23 -3.18
C ILE A 80 1.12 1.83 -1.89
N LEU A 81 0.72 0.56 -1.74
CA LEU A 81 0.08 0.06 -0.51
C LEU A 81 1.00 0.20 0.71
N LYS A 82 2.28 -0.13 0.56
CA LYS A 82 3.27 0.01 1.64
C LYS A 82 3.40 1.48 2.06
N ASN A 83 3.45 2.40 1.11
CA ASN A 83 3.56 3.83 1.38
C ASN A 83 2.30 4.39 2.06
N ALA A 84 1.11 4.02 1.58
CA ALA A 84 -0.16 4.40 2.19
C ALA A 84 -0.27 3.90 3.63
N THR A 85 0.10 2.63 3.87
CA THR A 85 0.09 2.02 5.21
C THR A 85 1.08 2.70 6.15
N ALA A 86 2.28 3.03 5.66
CA ALA A 86 3.27 3.76 6.44
C ALA A 86 2.79 5.18 6.81
N ARG A 87 2.13 5.88 5.88
CA ARG A 87 1.55 7.21 6.12
C ARG A 87 0.45 7.14 7.19
N LEU A 88 -0.47 6.19 7.07
CA LEU A 88 -1.51 5.96 8.07
C LEU A 88 -0.91 5.67 9.45
N GLY A 89 0.12 4.81 9.51
CA GLY A 89 0.85 4.52 10.75
C GLY A 89 1.40 5.79 11.41
N ARG A 90 2.10 6.64 10.65
CA ARG A 90 2.65 7.90 11.17
C ARG A 90 1.58 8.83 11.72
N LEU A 91 0.45 8.98 11.03
CA LEU A 91 -0.65 9.84 11.50
C LEU A 91 -1.29 9.32 12.79
N ARG A 92 -1.46 8.00 12.91
CA ARG A 92 -1.98 7.37 14.15
C ARG A 92 -1.01 7.52 15.31
N ASP A 93 0.29 7.38 15.05
CA ASP A 93 1.33 7.56 16.06
C ASP A 93 1.43 9.02 16.49
N GLU A 94 1.34 9.98 15.55
CA GLU A 94 1.27 11.41 15.84
C GLU A 94 0.06 11.74 16.73
N PHE A 95 -1.12 11.23 16.37
CA PHE A 95 -2.33 11.45 17.16
C PHE A 95 -2.21 10.90 18.59
N LYS A 96 -1.67 9.69 18.75
CA LYS A 96 -1.41 9.09 20.07
C LYS A 96 -0.42 9.93 20.88
N ALA A 97 0.67 10.37 20.26
CA ALA A 97 1.69 11.17 20.93
C ALA A 97 1.13 12.52 21.40
N LEU A 98 0.38 13.23 20.55
CA LEU A 98 -0.24 14.51 20.92
C LEU A 98 -1.29 14.33 22.02
N ARG A 99 -2.07 13.25 22.01
CA ARG A 99 -3.01 12.94 23.09
C ARG A 99 -2.29 12.69 24.41
N ALA A 100 -1.21 11.92 24.40
CA ALA A 100 -0.39 11.67 25.58
C ALA A 100 0.21 12.97 26.16
N VAL A 101 0.69 13.87 25.29
CA VAL A 101 1.17 15.20 25.71
C VAL A 101 0.07 16.02 26.36
N VAL A 102 -1.15 16.01 25.79
CA VAL A 102 -2.29 16.73 26.38
C VAL A 102 -2.67 16.15 27.74
N ASP A 103 -2.65 14.83 27.91
CA ASP A 103 -2.98 14.20 29.19
C ASP A 103 -1.92 14.49 30.26
N LEU A 104 -0.62 14.46 29.92
CA LEU A 104 0.47 14.93 30.79
C LEU A 104 0.28 16.38 31.24
N LEU A 105 -0.13 17.26 30.31
CA LEU A 105 -0.38 18.68 30.64
C LEU A 105 -1.59 18.88 31.57
N LYS A 106 -2.54 17.94 31.62
CA LYS A 106 -3.67 17.99 32.56
C LYS A 106 -3.26 17.57 33.97
N GLU A 107 -2.34 16.61 34.11
CA GLU A 107 -1.89 16.13 35.42
C GLU A 107 -0.93 17.10 36.13
N VAL A 108 -0.31 18.01 35.36
CA VAL A 108 0.63 19.04 35.87
C VAL A 108 -0.07 20.36 36.25
N ALA A 109 -1.37 20.51 35.93
CA ALA A 109 -2.18 21.70 36.19
C ALA A 109 -3.20 21.47 37.32
#